data_AF-A0AAD1MXG7-F1
#
_entry.id   AF-A0AAD1MXG7-F1
#
_cell.length_a   1.000
_cell.length_b   1.000
_cell.length_c   1.000
_cell.angle_alpha   90.00
_cell.angle_beta   90.00
_cell.angle_gamma   90.00
#
_symmetry.space_group_name_H-M   'P 1'
#
loop_
_entity.id
_entity.type
_entity.pdbx_description
1 polymer ?
#
loop_
_entity_poly.entity_id
_entity_poly.type
_entity_poly.pdbx_seq_one_letter_code
_entity_poly.pdbx_strand_id
1 'polypeptide(L)'
;MSQVAAVDLGATSGRVMLADIGPDHLDMAAVARFPNDPVRVWNGSRNALHWDITGLYSQVCRGLTAAARAADELAGIGVDSWAVDYGLLRDGRLLGTPHHYRDDRTATGVDLVHAVVEPEKLYRRNGIQFLPFNTVYQLAVERADGLLDSADTVLLVPDLISYWLTGRAAAERTNVSTTGLLGLDGDWDTALMHRIGLRPSLFRDLVEPGSVLGAVQPDIAASLGIPGDVRVASVGSHDTASAVAAVPMRPDRSAYISCGTWGLVGVELPAPVVTDESRSANFTNEIGVEGRVRFLRNVMGTWLLSETVRQYERDGRPPISPCCSIRPPRRPRPWRCSTPTTRASCRPETCPPGSHRGIANAV
;
A
#
# COMPACT_ATOMS: atom_id res chain seq x y z
N MET A 1 18.03 -6.92 -24.87
CA MET A 1 17.71 -5.97 -23.78
C MET A 1 16.21 -6.05 -23.63
N SER A 2 15.70 -6.15 -22.41
CA SER A 2 14.26 -6.33 -22.19
C SER A 2 13.80 -5.21 -21.29
N GLN A 3 13.00 -4.29 -21.81
CA GLN A 3 12.48 -3.20 -21.00
C GLN A 3 11.12 -3.58 -20.44
N VAL A 4 10.87 -3.22 -19.18
CA VAL A 4 9.59 -3.48 -18.51
C VAL A 4 9.04 -2.19 -17.91
N ALA A 5 7.71 -2.06 -17.92
CA ALA A 5 7.03 -0.97 -17.26
C ALA A 5 6.48 -1.41 -15.90
N ALA A 6 6.83 -0.71 -14.84
CA ALA A 6 6.25 -0.90 -13.50
C ALA A 6 5.28 0.23 -13.19
N VAL A 7 4.05 -0.12 -12.83
CA VAL A 7 3.01 0.80 -12.38
C VAL A 7 2.92 0.70 -10.86
N ASP A 8 3.44 1.71 -10.16
CA ASP A 8 3.46 1.82 -8.70
C ASP A 8 2.35 2.80 -8.27
N LEU A 9 1.31 2.29 -7.61
CA LEU A 9 0.17 3.07 -7.14
C LEU A 9 0.20 3.20 -5.62
N GLY A 10 0.75 4.30 -5.13
CA GLY A 10 0.70 4.65 -3.70
C GLY A 10 -0.57 5.42 -3.31
N ALA A 11 -0.85 5.48 -2.01
CA ALA A 11 -2.04 6.15 -1.46
C ALA A 11 -2.09 7.69 -1.67
N THR A 12 -1.01 8.32 -2.14
CA THR A 12 -0.95 9.78 -2.39
C THR A 12 -0.40 10.14 -3.77
N SER A 13 0.25 9.21 -4.46
CA SER A 13 0.77 9.41 -5.82
C SER A 13 0.90 8.09 -6.53
N GLY A 14 0.69 8.08 -7.84
CA GLY A 14 1.07 6.98 -8.72
C GLY A 14 2.25 7.34 -9.63
N ARG A 15 2.95 6.32 -10.11
CA ARG A 15 4.08 6.43 -11.03
C ARG A 15 4.05 5.33 -12.06
N VAL A 16 4.60 5.62 -13.23
CA VAL A 16 5.01 4.58 -14.19
C VAL A 16 6.52 4.70 -14.37
N MET A 17 7.21 3.61 -14.08
CA MET A 17 8.65 3.47 -14.23
C MET A 17 8.93 2.64 -15.47
N LEU A 18 9.89 3.05 -16.29
CA LEU A 18 10.48 2.20 -17.32
C LEU A 18 11.83 1.70 -16.78
N ALA A 19 12.02 0.39 -16.79
CA ALA A 19 13.26 -0.25 -16.40
C ALA A 19 13.86 -0.97 -17.59
N ASP A 20 15.14 -0.71 -17.89
CA ASP A 20 15.96 -1.54 -18.75
C ASP A 20 16.77 -2.50 -17.88
N ILE A 21 16.63 -3.79 -18.16
CA ILE A 21 17.17 -4.87 -17.34
C ILE A 21 18.00 -5.80 -18.23
N GLY A 22 19.23 -6.04 -17.80
CA GLY A 22 20.11 -7.05 -18.37
C GLY A 22 20.83 -7.86 -17.29
N PRO A 23 21.73 -8.78 -17.68
CA PRO A 23 22.44 -9.64 -16.74
C PRO A 23 23.24 -8.88 -15.68
N ASP A 24 23.81 -7.73 -16.06
CA ASP A 24 24.74 -6.95 -15.23
C ASP A 24 24.33 -5.48 -15.05
N HIS A 25 23.11 -5.09 -15.47
CA HIS A 25 22.63 -3.71 -15.36
C HIS A 25 21.13 -3.62 -15.04
N LEU A 26 20.80 -2.55 -14.34
CA LEU A 26 19.44 -2.13 -14.03
C LEU A 26 19.39 -0.60 -14.10
N ASP A 27 18.82 -0.08 -15.19
CA ASP A 27 18.59 1.35 -15.38
C ASP A 27 17.10 1.63 -15.31
N MET A 28 16.69 2.60 -14.48
CA MET A 28 15.28 2.90 -14.26
C MET A 28 15.00 4.39 -14.30
N ALA A 29 13.91 4.77 -14.95
CA ALA A 29 13.44 6.15 -15.01
C ALA A 29 11.93 6.24 -14.79
N ALA A 30 11.50 7.24 -14.03
CA ALA A 30 10.09 7.59 -13.93
C ALA A 30 9.67 8.29 -15.23
N VAL A 31 8.82 7.63 -16.04
CA VAL A 31 8.27 8.20 -17.28
C VAL A 31 6.97 8.94 -17.04
N ALA A 32 6.29 8.66 -15.92
CA ALA A 32 5.14 9.41 -15.46
C ALA A 32 5.06 9.46 -13.93
N ARG A 33 4.52 10.55 -13.41
CA ARG A 33 4.15 10.72 -12.01
C ARG A 33 2.88 11.56 -11.93
N PHE A 34 1.93 11.13 -11.12
CA PHE A 34 0.63 11.77 -10.99
C PHE A 34 0.11 11.70 -9.55
N PRO A 35 -0.73 12.66 -9.12
CA PRO A 35 -1.36 12.60 -7.81
C PRO A 35 -2.38 11.45 -7.74
N ASN A 36 -2.57 10.93 -6.54
CA ASN A 36 -3.67 10.03 -6.20
C ASN A 36 -4.48 10.68 -5.08
N ASP A 37 -5.43 11.53 -5.46
CA ASP A 37 -6.25 12.28 -4.52
C ASP A 37 -7.60 11.59 -4.32
N PRO A 38 -7.98 11.25 -3.07
CA PRO A 38 -9.27 10.66 -2.82
C PRO A 38 -10.40 11.69 -2.99
N VAL A 39 -11.54 11.22 -3.47
CA VAL A 39 -12.70 12.06 -3.77
C VAL A 39 -13.78 11.81 -2.73
N ARG A 40 -14.32 12.90 -2.16
CA ARG A 40 -15.52 12.84 -1.33
C ARG A 40 -16.76 12.95 -2.21
N VAL A 41 -17.59 11.91 -2.22
CA VAL A 41 -18.80 11.84 -3.05
C VAL A 41 -19.99 11.45 -2.17
N TRP A 42 -21.14 12.10 -2.41
CA TRP A 42 -22.40 11.70 -1.79
C TRP A 42 -22.84 10.33 -2.31
N ASN A 43 -22.95 9.33 -1.44
CA ASN A 43 -23.32 7.96 -1.80
C ASN A 43 -24.80 7.64 -1.53
N GLY A 44 -25.64 8.66 -1.32
CA GLY A 44 -27.05 8.51 -0.97
C GLY A 44 -27.36 8.69 0.51
N SER A 45 -26.39 8.47 1.40
CA SER A 45 -26.59 8.60 2.86
C SER A 45 -25.62 9.56 3.53
N ARG A 46 -24.37 9.60 3.06
CA ARG A 46 -23.33 10.49 3.59
C ARG A 46 -22.34 10.87 2.50
N ASN A 47 -21.47 11.82 2.83
CA ASN A 47 -20.33 12.16 1.99
C ASN A 47 -19.17 11.17 2.25
N ALA A 48 -19.10 10.12 1.43
CA ALA A 48 -18.15 9.03 1.60
C ALA A 48 -16.84 9.30 0.84
N LEU A 49 -15.74 8.75 1.34
CA LEU A 49 -14.42 8.86 0.74
C LEU A 49 -14.18 7.68 -0.21
N HIS A 50 -13.85 8.00 -1.46
CA HIS A 50 -13.64 7.04 -2.53
C HIS A 50 -12.32 7.30 -3.26
N TRP A 51 -11.80 6.28 -3.93
CA TRP A 51 -10.70 6.45 -4.88
C TRP A 51 -11.23 6.92 -6.24
N ASP A 52 -10.55 7.87 -6.89
CA ASP A 52 -10.79 8.14 -8.31
C ASP A 52 -10.12 7.05 -9.17
N ILE A 53 -10.65 5.82 -9.09
CA ILE A 53 -10.01 4.65 -9.71
C ILE A 53 -9.99 4.75 -11.24
N THR A 54 -10.99 5.39 -11.85
CA THR A 54 -11.06 5.61 -13.29
C THR A 54 -10.09 6.71 -13.71
N GLY A 55 -9.96 7.78 -12.93
CA GLY A 55 -8.91 8.79 -13.10
C GLY A 55 -7.51 8.18 -12.97
N LEU A 56 -7.28 7.33 -11.97
CA LEU A 56 -6.02 6.60 -11.81
C LEU A 56 -5.72 5.72 -13.02
N TYR A 57 -6.69 4.93 -13.49
CA TYR A 57 -6.50 4.11 -14.69
C TYR A 57 -6.16 4.94 -15.93
N SER A 58 -6.81 6.11 -16.10
CA SER A 58 -6.46 7.05 -17.18
C SER A 58 -4.99 7.51 -17.09
N GLN A 59 -4.49 7.78 -15.88
CA GLN A 59 -3.09 8.15 -15.67
C GLN A 59 -2.13 6.97 -15.91
N VAL A 60 -2.51 5.75 -15.49
CA VAL A 60 -1.77 4.52 -15.81
C VAL A 60 -1.63 4.37 -17.32
N CYS A 61 -2.73 4.45 -18.07
CA CYS A 61 -2.71 4.40 -19.53
C CYS A 61 -1.78 5.45 -20.14
N ARG A 62 -1.85 6.72 -19.68
CA ARG A 62 -0.95 7.78 -20.16
C ARG A 62 0.53 7.48 -19.86
N GLY A 63 0.82 6.95 -18.67
CA GLY A 63 2.17 6.56 -18.28
C GLY A 63 2.69 5.38 -19.09
N LEU A 64 1.83 4.39 -19.39
CA LEU A 64 2.16 3.26 -20.26
C LEU A 64 2.40 3.70 -21.72
N THR A 65 1.62 4.65 -22.25
CA THR A 65 1.91 5.29 -23.54
C THR A 65 3.26 6.00 -23.54
N ALA A 66 3.62 6.68 -22.43
CA ALA A 66 4.93 7.31 -22.31
C ALA A 66 6.07 6.27 -22.25
N ALA A 67 5.88 5.17 -21.50
CA ALA A 67 6.81 4.05 -21.44
C ALA A 67 7.02 3.44 -22.84
N ALA A 68 5.93 3.17 -23.56
CA ALA A 68 5.97 2.59 -24.91
C ALA A 68 6.74 3.46 -25.93
N ARG A 69 6.64 4.79 -25.80
CA ARG A 69 7.38 5.73 -26.68
C ARG A 69 8.86 5.85 -26.32
N ALA A 70 9.21 5.61 -25.05
CA ALA A 70 10.56 5.71 -24.55
C ALA A 70 11.33 4.38 -24.65
N ALA A 71 10.61 3.26 -24.75
CA ALA A 71 11.18 1.93 -24.90
C ALA A 71 11.57 1.64 -26.36
N ASP A 72 12.72 0.99 -26.54
CA ASP A 72 13.09 0.32 -27.78
C ASP A 72 12.29 -0.99 -27.94
N GLU A 73 12.16 -1.75 -26.84
CA GLU A 73 11.42 -3.01 -26.79
C GLU A 73 10.77 -3.20 -25.41
N LEU A 74 9.49 -2.82 -25.31
CA LEU A 74 8.70 -3.03 -24.09
C LEU A 74 8.21 -4.49 -24.04
N ALA A 75 8.80 -5.31 -23.18
CA ALA A 75 8.49 -6.73 -23.08
C ALA A 75 7.32 -7.04 -22.13
N GLY A 76 7.12 -6.23 -21.10
CA GLY A 76 6.08 -6.50 -20.11
C GLY A 76 5.72 -5.36 -19.18
N ILE A 77 4.61 -5.56 -18.47
CA ILE A 77 4.01 -4.62 -17.53
C ILE A 77 3.76 -5.33 -16.19
N GLY A 78 4.12 -4.69 -15.09
CA GLY A 78 3.74 -5.10 -13.73
C GLY A 78 2.98 -3.99 -13.03
N VAL A 79 2.04 -4.35 -12.16
CA VAL A 79 1.23 -3.38 -11.39
C VAL A 79 1.27 -3.76 -9.90
N ASP A 80 1.69 -2.81 -9.07
CA ASP A 80 1.56 -2.88 -7.62
C ASP A 80 0.79 -1.67 -7.09
N SER A 81 0.16 -1.83 -5.93
CA SER A 81 -0.55 -0.76 -5.27
C SER A 81 -0.54 -0.88 -3.76
N TRP A 82 -1.11 0.13 -3.09
CA TRP A 82 -1.53 0.00 -1.70
C TRP A 82 -2.47 -1.21 -1.51
N ALA A 83 -2.50 -1.72 -0.28
CA ALA A 83 -3.22 -2.92 0.10
C ALA A 83 -4.70 -2.68 0.45
N VAL A 84 -5.40 -3.75 0.85
CA VAL A 84 -6.73 -3.83 1.46
C VAL A 84 -7.95 -3.41 0.63
N ASP A 85 -7.84 -2.37 -0.20
CA ASP A 85 -8.97 -1.85 -0.96
C ASP A 85 -9.21 -2.64 -2.24
N TYR A 86 -10.45 -2.60 -2.73
CA TYR A 86 -10.93 -3.46 -3.81
C TYR A 86 -12.06 -2.82 -4.63
N GLY A 87 -12.24 -3.33 -5.84
CA GLY A 87 -13.43 -3.12 -6.65
C GLY A 87 -14.39 -4.31 -6.56
N LEU A 88 -15.69 -4.02 -6.53
CA LEU A 88 -16.76 -5.00 -6.70
C LEU A 88 -17.21 -5.03 -8.16
N LEU A 89 -17.24 -6.20 -8.78
CA LEU A 89 -17.71 -6.34 -10.16
C LEU A 89 -18.95 -7.23 -10.25
N ARG A 90 -19.71 -6.99 -11.32
CA ARG A 90 -20.80 -7.82 -11.80
C ARG A 90 -20.69 -7.97 -13.31
N ASP A 91 -20.69 -9.20 -13.80
CA ASP A 91 -20.59 -9.53 -15.22
C ASP A 91 -19.39 -8.81 -15.88
N GLY A 92 -18.28 -8.74 -15.15
CA GLY A 92 -17.04 -8.09 -15.57
C GLY A 92 -17.02 -6.56 -15.51
N ARG A 93 -18.07 -5.93 -14.98
CA ARG A 93 -18.19 -4.45 -14.88
C ARG A 93 -18.12 -4.01 -13.42
N LEU A 94 -17.42 -2.90 -13.17
CA LEU A 94 -17.33 -2.29 -11.83
C LEU A 94 -18.72 -1.78 -11.39
N LEU A 95 -19.19 -2.21 -10.22
CA LEU A 95 -20.52 -1.88 -9.69
C LEU A 95 -20.60 -0.48 -9.05
N GLY A 96 -19.47 0.05 -8.59
CA GLY A 96 -19.39 1.36 -7.94
C GLY A 96 -17.95 1.77 -7.69
N THR A 97 -17.76 3.04 -7.34
CA THR A 97 -16.43 3.57 -7.06
C THR A 97 -15.86 2.94 -5.78
N PRO A 98 -14.66 2.33 -5.81
CA PRO A 98 -14.02 1.76 -4.63
C PRO A 98 -13.97 2.74 -3.46
N HIS A 99 -14.34 2.26 -2.29
CA HIS A 99 -14.17 3.01 -1.05
C HIS A 99 -12.68 3.13 -0.72
N HIS A 100 -12.33 4.26 -0.10
CA HIS A 100 -11.00 4.48 0.44
C HIS A 100 -10.89 3.83 1.83
N TYR A 101 -9.81 3.11 2.16
CA TYR A 101 -9.66 2.45 3.48
C TYR A 101 -9.82 3.41 4.69
N ARG A 102 -9.49 4.69 4.51
CA ARG A 102 -9.72 5.78 5.50
C ARG A 102 -11.16 6.29 5.59
N ASP A 103 -12.09 5.69 4.88
CA ASP A 103 -13.50 6.02 5.03
C ASP A 103 -14.04 5.47 6.37
N ASP A 104 -14.83 6.29 7.06
CA ASP A 104 -15.25 6.01 8.45
C ASP A 104 -16.27 4.85 8.57
N ARG A 105 -16.71 4.24 7.46
CA ARG A 105 -17.69 3.14 7.45
C ARG A 105 -17.24 1.89 8.21
N THR A 106 -15.93 1.71 8.34
CA THR A 106 -15.34 0.41 8.69
C THR A 106 -15.52 0.01 10.15
N ALA A 107 -15.84 0.98 11.03
CA ALA A 107 -16.16 0.72 12.44
C ALA A 107 -17.31 -0.29 12.61
N THR A 108 -18.40 -0.13 11.86
CA THR A 108 -19.52 -1.09 11.89
C THR A 108 -19.10 -2.49 11.42
N GLY A 109 -18.17 -2.56 10.47
CA GLY A 109 -17.63 -3.82 9.96
C GLY A 109 -16.89 -4.63 11.03
N VAL A 110 -16.15 -3.94 11.91
CA VAL A 110 -15.46 -4.55 13.06
C VAL A 110 -16.46 -5.25 13.97
N ASP A 111 -17.55 -4.56 14.33
CA ASP A 111 -18.59 -5.11 15.21
C ASP A 111 -19.29 -6.32 14.56
N LEU A 112 -19.63 -6.22 13.27
CA LEU A 112 -20.28 -7.30 12.52
C LEU A 112 -19.44 -8.58 12.45
N VAL A 113 -18.13 -8.46 12.20
CA VAL A 113 -17.22 -9.62 12.15
C VAL A 113 -17.00 -10.21 13.54
N HIS A 114 -16.80 -9.36 14.56
CA HIS A 114 -16.51 -9.85 15.91
C HIS A 114 -17.74 -10.34 16.68
N ALA A 115 -18.96 -10.02 16.23
CA ALA A 115 -20.18 -10.69 16.69
C ALA A 115 -20.21 -12.19 16.36
N VAL A 116 -19.45 -12.64 15.35
CA VAL A 116 -19.41 -14.06 14.92
C VAL A 116 -18.05 -14.72 15.09
N VAL A 117 -16.95 -13.97 15.12
CA VAL A 117 -15.58 -14.49 15.29
C VAL A 117 -14.78 -13.59 16.25
N GLU A 118 -14.43 -14.12 17.42
CA GLU A 118 -13.58 -13.42 18.39
C GLU A 118 -12.24 -12.94 17.77
N PRO A 119 -11.72 -11.75 18.16
CA PRO A 119 -10.47 -11.21 17.62
C PRO A 119 -9.28 -12.18 17.71
N GLU A 120 -9.14 -12.89 18.83
CA GLU A 120 -8.09 -13.90 19.02
C GLU A 120 -8.22 -15.07 18.06
N LYS A 121 -9.46 -15.53 17.80
CA LYS A 121 -9.71 -16.61 16.85
C LYS A 121 -9.46 -16.16 15.42
N LEU A 122 -9.79 -14.92 15.08
CA LEU A 122 -9.47 -14.37 13.76
C LEU A 122 -7.96 -14.32 13.53
N TYR A 123 -7.19 -13.80 14.50
CA TYR A 123 -5.73 -13.76 14.42
C TYR A 123 -5.10 -15.15 14.28
N ARG A 124 -5.60 -16.15 15.03
CA ARG A 124 -5.09 -17.54 14.91
C ARG A 124 -5.35 -18.17 13.55
N ARG A 125 -6.27 -17.63 12.74
CA ARG A 125 -6.61 -18.16 11.41
C ARG A 125 -5.79 -17.56 10.29
N ASN A 126 -5.45 -16.27 10.38
CA ASN A 126 -4.82 -15.54 9.27
C ASN A 126 -3.48 -14.87 9.65
N GLY A 127 -3.17 -14.70 10.94
CA GLY A 127 -1.94 -14.07 11.41
C GLY A 127 -1.84 -12.57 11.11
N ILE A 128 -2.93 -11.92 10.71
CA ILE A 128 -2.95 -10.51 10.29
C ILE A 128 -3.26 -9.60 11.47
N GLN A 129 -2.51 -8.51 11.59
CA GLN A 129 -2.73 -7.49 12.62
C GLN A 129 -4.15 -6.92 12.54
N PHE A 130 -4.67 -6.49 13.69
CA PHE A 130 -5.94 -5.78 13.74
C PHE A 130 -5.76 -4.36 13.19
N LEU A 131 -6.37 -4.08 12.05
CA LEU A 131 -6.63 -2.75 11.53
C LEU A 131 -8.12 -2.67 11.20
N PRO A 132 -8.85 -1.65 11.68
CA PRO A 132 -10.30 -1.57 11.53
C PRO A 132 -10.74 -1.51 10.05
N PHE A 133 -9.84 -1.13 9.15
CA PHE A 133 -10.08 -1.01 7.72
C PHE A 133 -9.63 -2.22 6.88
N ASN A 134 -9.21 -3.33 7.50
CA ASN A 134 -8.91 -4.56 6.75
C ASN A 134 -10.12 -5.00 5.91
N THR A 135 -9.85 -5.60 4.74
CA THR A 135 -10.86 -6.00 3.74
C THR A 135 -12.00 -6.83 4.36
N VAL A 136 -11.69 -7.74 5.28
CA VAL A 136 -12.69 -8.55 6.01
C VAL A 136 -13.78 -7.70 6.68
N TYR A 137 -13.41 -6.56 7.28
CA TYR A 137 -14.36 -5.64 7.91
C TYR A 137 -15.08 -4.79 6.87
N GLN A 138 -14.39 -4.34 5.83
CA GLN A 138 -15.01 -3.58 4.74
C GLN A 138 -16.11 -4.41 4.05
N LEU A 139 -15.84 -5.68 3.73
CA LEU A 139 -16.80 -6.57 3.08
C LEU A 139 -18.00 -6.91 3.96
N ALA A 140 -17.82 -6.94 5.29
CA ALA A 140 -18.94 -7.08 6.22
C ALA A 140 -19.90 -5.89 6.13
N VAL A 141 -19.38 -4.67 5.93
CA VAL A 141 -20.19 -3.47 5.65
C VAL A 141 -20.89 -3.59 4.31
N GLU A 142 -20.17 -3.94 3.23
CA GLU A 142 -20.78 -4.11 1.89
C GLU A 142 -21.93 -5.12 1.89
N ARG A 143 -21.80 -6.18 2.69
CA ARG A 143 -22.84 -7.20 2.88
C ARG A 143 -24.03 -6.63 3.64
N ALA A 144 -23.80 -5.91 4.74
CA ALA A 144 -24.88 -5.29 5.52
C ALA A 144 -25.65 -4.25 4.70
N ASP A 145 -24.96 -3.53 3.81
CA ASP A 145 -25.54 -2.56 2.89
C ASP A 145 -26.20 -3.20 1.65
N GLY A 146 -26.06 -4.52 1.47
CA GLY A 146 -26.65 -5.30 0.36
C GLY A 146 -25.91 -5.16 -0.99
N LEU A 147 -24.88 -4.31 -1.09
CA LEU A 147 -24.11 -4.14 -2.33
C LEU A 147 -23.37 -5.42 -2.72
N LEU A 148 -22.86 -6.17 -1.74
CA LEU A 148 -22.09 -7.39 -1.98
C LEU A 148 -22.93 -8.51 -2.64
N ASP A 149 -24.25 -8.51 -2.44
CA ASP A 149 -25.15 -9.50 -3.05
C ASP A 149 -25.26 -9.31 -4.56
N SER A 150 -25.07 -8.08 -5.03
CA SER A 150 -25.06 -7.74 -6.46
C SER A 150 -23.74 -8.10 -7.16
N ALA A 151 -22.65 -8.23 -6.40
CA ALA A 151 -21.35 -8.58 -6.95
C ALA A 151 -21.22 -10.08 -7.28
N ASP A 152 -20.36 -10.42 -8.24
CA ASP A 152 -19.89 -11.78 -8.50
C ASP A 152 -18.36 -11.91 -8.37
N THR A 153 -17.65 -10.79 -8.28
CA THR A 153 -16.19 -10.74 -8.23
C THR A 153 -15.71 -9.63 -7.30
N VAL A 154 -14.67 -9.92 -6.53
CA VAL A 154 -13.85 -8.95 -5.80
C VAL A 154 -12.45 -8.97 -6.40
N LEU A 155 -11.93 -7.80 -6.79
CA LEU A 155 -10.54 -7.64 -7.21
C LEU A 155 -9.88 -6.57 -6.35
N LEU A 156 -8.72 -6.88 -5.77
CA LEU A 156 -7.89 -5.87 -5.13
C LEU A 156 -7.41 -4.86 -6.19
N VAL A 157 -7.05 -3.66 -5.76
CA VAL A 157 -6.71 -2.56 -6.69
C VAL A 157 -5.72 -2.94 -7.80
N PRO A 158 -4.59 -3.64 -7.56
CA PRO A 158 -3.63 -3.92 -8.64
C PRO A 158 -4.16 -5.01 -9.59
N ASP A 159 -4.93 -5.96 -9.06
CA ASP A 159 -5.62 -6.99 -9.84
C ASP A 159 -6.76 -6.38 -10.69
N LEU A 160 -7.44 -5.34 -10.18
CA LEU A 160 -8.45 -4.59 -10.93
C LEU A 160 -7.85 -3.85 -12.13
N ILE A 161 -6.72 -3.17 -11.93
CA ILE A 161 -6.00 -2.47 -13.01
C ILE A 161 -5.49 -3.49 -14.04
N SER A 162 -4.90 -4.60 -13.57
CA SER A 162 -4.42 -5.67 -14.44
C SER A 162 -5.57 -6.37 -15.20
N TYR A 163 -6.72 -6.54 -14.56
CA TYR A 163 -7.94 -7.05 -15.19
C TYR A 163 -8.43 -6.11 -16.30
N TRP A 164 -8.43 -4.79 -16.10
CA TRP A 164 -8.79 -3.86 -17.17
C TRP A 164 -7.81 -3.94 -18.34
N LEU A 165 -6.50 -4.13 -18.08
CA LEU A 165 -5.51 -4.28 -19.15
C LEU A 165 -5.63 -5.61 -19.91
N THR A 166 -6.01 -6.70 -19.26
CA THR A 166 -5.88 -8.08 -19.83
C THR A 166 -7.20 -8.82 -20.04
N GLY A 167 -8.27 -8.41 -19.37
CA GLY A 167 -9.51 -9.17 -19.25
C GLY A 167 -9.44 -10.39 -18.32
N ARG A 168 -8.27 -10.71 -17.75
CA ARG A 168 -8.10 -11.85 -16.83
C ARG A 168 -8.19 -11.37 -15.38
N ALA A 169 -9.18 -11.90 -14.67
CA ALA A 169 -9.34 -11.70 -13.24
C ALA A 169 -8.44 -12.68 -12.47
N ALA A 170 -7.70 -12.20 -11.47
CA ALA A 170 -6.84 -12.99 -10.60
C ALA A 170 -6.81 -12.39 -9.19
N ALA A 171 -6.25 -13.12 -8.22
CA ALA A 171 -6.03 -12.61 -6.88
C ALA A 171 -4.57 -12.88 -6.45
N GLU A 172 -3.75 -11.83 -6.44
CA GLU A 172 -2.32 -11.98 -6.18
C GLU A 172 -2.03 -12.19 -4.68
N ARG A 173 -1.26 -13.24 -4.36
CA ARG A 173 -1.11 -13.76 -2.99
C ARG A 173 -0.58 -12.75 -1.97
N THR A 174 0.40 -11.92 -2.32
CA THR A 174 0.98 -10.95 -1.38
C THR A 174 -0.05 -9.91 -0.94
N ASN A 175 -0.89 -9.43 -1.85
CA ASN A 175 -1.93 -8.47 -1.51
C ASN A 175 -3.18 -9.14 -0.91
N VAL A 176 -3.53 -10.35 -1.36
CA VAL A 176 -4.58 -11.16 -0.72
C VAL A 176 -4.29 -11.39 0.76
N SER A 177 -3.02 -11.58 1.13
CA SER A 177 -2.65 -11.78 2.53
C SER A 177 -3.05 -10.61 3.44
N THR A 178 -3.20 -9.38 2.92
CA THR A 178 -3.60 -8.21 3.73
C THR A 178 -5.10 -8.18 4.03
N THR A 179 -5.90 -9.04 3.39
CA THR A 179 -7.37 -8.98 3.45
C THR A 179 -7.94 -9.48 4.77
N GLY A 180 -7.17 -10.32 5.48
CA GLY A 180 -7.65 -11.11 6.62
C GLY A 180 -8.47 -12.34 6.23
N LEU A 181 -8.52 -12.70 4.95
CA LEU A 181 -9.28 -13.84 4.41
C LEU A 181 -8.39 -14.99 3.90
N LEU A 182 -7.07 -14.84 3.92
CA LEU A 182 -6.11 -15.89 3.62
C LEU A 182 -5.77 -16.68 4.91
N GLY A 183 -5.84 -18.00 4.85
CA GLY A 183 -5.44 -18.90 5.92
C GLY A 183 -3.92 -19.02 6.03
N LEU A 184 -3.44 -19.53 7.18
CA LEU A 184 -2.01 -19.81 7.41
C LEU A 184 -1.44 -20.92 6.54
N ASP A 185 -2.29 -21.75 5.94
CA ASP A 185 -1.93 -22.74 4.91
C ASP A 185 -1.65 -22.10 3.55
N GLY A 186 -1.92 -20.79 3.41
CA GLY A 186 -1.70 -20.03 2.20
C GLY A 186 -2.84 -20.15 1.19
N ASP A 187 -4.01 -20.65 1.57
CA ASP A 187 -5.19 -20.66 0.70
C ASP A 187 -6.31 -19.78 1.28
N TRP A 188 -7.36 -19.53 0.50
CA TRP A 188 -8.54 -18.82 0.96
C TRP A 188 -9.18 -19.55 2.14
N ASP A 189 -9.41 -18.82 3.24
CA ASP A 189 -10.11 -19.36 4.40
C ASP A 189 -11.64 -19.36 4.14
N THR A 190 -12.09 -20.32 3.34
CA THR A 190 -13.50 -20.47 2.95
C THR A 190 -14.42 -20.73 4.14
N ALA A 191 -13.92 -21.39 5.19
CA ALA A 191 -14.67 -21.61 6.43
C ALA A 191 -14.91 -20.30 7.19
N LEU A 192 -13.91 -19.41 7.25
CA LEU A 192 -14.08 -18.06 7.77
C LEU A 192 -15.08 -17.29 6.90
N MET A 193 -14.90 -17.28 5.58
CA MET A 193 -15.79 -16.59 4.64
C MET A 193 -17.24 -16.97 4.87
N HIS A 194 -17.56 -18.28 4.91
CA HIS A 194 -18.92 -18.74 5.18
C HIS A 194 -19.44 -18.29 6.55
N ARG A 195 -18.60 -18.32 7.58
CA ARG A 195 -18.97 -17.91 8.94
C ARG A 195 -19.31 -16.42 9.05
N ILE A 196 -18.65 -15.57 8.27
CA ILE A 196 -18.95 -14.13 8.19
C ILE A 196 -19.93 -13.79 7.06
N GLY A 197 -20.50 -14.80 6.40
CA GLY A 197 -21.54 -14.64 5.38
C GLY A 197 -21.04 -14.17 4.01
N LEU A 198 -19.74 -14.33 3.71
CA LEU A 198 -19.18 -14.11 2.39
C LEU A 198 -19.30 -15.37 1.52
N ARG A 199 -19.46 -15.18 0.21
CA ARG A 199 -19.47 -16.25 -0.80
C ARG A 199 -18.05 -16.45 -1.32
N PRO A 200 -17.41 -17.62 -1.13
CA PRO A 200 -16.06 -17.86 -1.64
C PRO A 200 -15.92 -17.66 -3.16
N SER A 201 -17.00 -17.89 -3.93
CA SER A 201 -17.04 -17.68 -5.38
C SER A 201 -16.82 -16.24 -5.85
N LEU A 202 -16.88 -15.26 -4.93
CA LEU A 202 -16.54 -13.86 -5.19
C LEU A 202 -15.04 -13.68 -5.43
N PHE A 203 -14.21 -14.54 -4.85
CA PHE A 203 -12.77 -14.42 -4.93
C PHE A 203 -12.23 -15.30 -6.06
N ARG A 204 -11.17 -14.82 -6.71
CA ARG A 204 -10.53 -15.50 -7.83
C ARG A 204 -9.44 -16.43 -7.34
N ASP A 205 -9.02 -17.32 -8.23
CA ASP A 205 -7.91 -18.23 -7.97
C ASP A 205 -6.65 -17.43 -7.61
N LEU A 206 -5.93 -17.93 -6.60
CA LEU A 206 -4.68 -17.33 -6.16
C LEU A 206 -3.63 -17.48 -7.24
N VAL A 207 -2.88 -16.40 -7.48
CA VAL A 207 -1.70 -16.41 -8.35
C VAL A 207 -0.47 -15.93 -7.58
N GLU A 208 0.69 -16.49 -7.94
CA GLU A 208 1.96 -16.06 -7.36
C GLU A 208 2.53 -14.85 -8.12
N PRO A 209 3.34 -14.00 -7.45
CA PRO A 209 4.25 -13.09 -8.13
C PRO A 209 5.06 -13.81 -9.22
N GLY A 210 5.14 -13.22 -10.41
CA GLY A 210 5.73 -13.79 -11.61
C GLY A 210 4.74 -14.49 -12.55
N SER A 211 3.49 -14.71 -12.14
CA SER A 211 2.47 -15.34 -13.00
C SER A 211 2.08 -14.41 -14.15
N VAL A 212 2.13 -14.90 -15.39
CA VAL A 212 1.68 -14.13 -16.57
C VAL A 212 0.15 -14.11 -16.63
N LEU A 213 -0.45 -12.92 -16.54
CA LEU A 213 -1.90 -12.73 -16.61
C LEU A 213 -2.42 -12.75 -18.05
N GLY A 214 -1.61 -12.31 -19.01
CA GLY A 214 -1.98 -12.31 -20.43
C GLY A 214 -1.33 -11.19 -21.20
N ALA A 215 -1.66 -11.07 -22.47
CA ALA A 215 -1.33 -9.89 -23.25
C ALA A 215 -2.28 -8.74 -22.88
N VAL A 216 -1.84 -7.50 -23.11
CA VAL A 216 -2.74 -6.34 -23.09
C VAL A 216 -3.82 -6.56 -24.16
N GLN A 217 -5.09 -6.26 -23.84
CA GLN A 217 -6.20 -6.43 -24.77
C GLN A 217 -5.94 -5.63 -26.06
N PRO A 218 -6.29 -6.16 -27.26
CA PRO A 218 -5.88 -5.56 -28.52
C PRO A 218 -6.30 -4.10 -28.74
N ASP A 219 -7.52 -3.74 -28.31
CA ASP A 219 -8.07 -2.38 -28.38
C ASP A 219 -7.35 -1.41 -27.43
N ILE A 220 -6.97 -1.89 -26.25
CA ILE A 220 -6.15 -1.15 -25.28
C ILE A 220 -4.74 -0.99 -25.82
N ALA A 221 -4.09 -2.07 -26.27
CA ALA A 221 -2.73 -2.03 -26.82
C ALA A 221 -2.62 -1.04 -28.00
N ALA A 222 -3.58 -1.08 -28.92
CA ALA A 222 -3.67 -0.12 -30.02
C ALA A 222 -3.82 1.33 -29.54
N SER A 223 -4.65 1.57 -28.52
CA SER A 223 -4.85 2.90 -27.94
C SER A 223 -3.60 3.42 -27.20
N LEU A 224 -2.82 2.52 -26.61
CA LEU A 224 -1.59 2.85 -25.89
C LEU A 224 -0.37 2.98 -26.82
N GLY A 225 -0.46 2.45 -28.05
CA GLY A 225 0.67 2.35 -28.97
C GLY A 225 1.69 1.29 -28.56
N ILE A 226 1.22 0.22 -27.89
CA ILE A 226 2.05 -0.89 -27.40
C ILE A 226 1.91 -2.09 -28.36
N PRO A 227 2.98 -2.86 -28.63
CA PRO A 227 2.90 -4.10 -29.38
C PRO A 227 1.87 -5.08 -28.78
N GLY A 228 1.17 -5.84 -29.63
CA GLY A 228 0.09 -6.74 -29.19
C GLY A 228 0.55 -7.96 -28.37
N ASP A 229 1.85 -8.21 -28.30
CA ASP A 229 2.47 -9.33 -27.56
C ASP A 229 2.97 -8.94 -26.17
N VAL A 230 2.94 -7.65 -25.81
CA VAL A 230 3.34 -7.17 -24.47
C VAL A 230 2.46 -7.80 -23.40
N ARG A 231 3.11 -8.45 -22.43
CA ARG A 231 2.45 -9.22 -21.38
C ARG A 231 2.33 -8.43 -20.09
N VAL A 232 1.22 -8.62 -19.39
CA VAL A 232 1.06 -8.20 -18.00
C VAL A 232 1.37 -9.39 -17.10
N ALA A 233 2.28 -9.18 -16.14
CA ALA A 233 2.61 -10.15 -15.11
C ALA A 233 2.07 -9.68 -13.76
N SER A 234 1.59 -10.63 -12.97
CA SER A 234 1.35 -10.42 -11.54
C SER A 234 2.70 -10.28 -10.85
N VAL A 235 2.87 -9.27 -10.01
CA VAL A 235 4.11 -9.00 -9.25
C VAL A 235 3.84 -9.17 -7.75
N GLY A 236 4.76 -8.79 -6.86
CA GLY A 236 4.39 -8.56 -5.45
C GLY A 236 3.44 -7.37 -5.38
N SER A 237 2.15 -7.59 -5.64
CA SER A 237 1.21 -6.53 -6.01
C SER A 237 0.82 -5.64 -4.83
N HIS A 238 1.11 -6.08 -3.60
CA HIS A 238 1.21 -5.15 -2.49
C HIS A 238 2.53 -4.36 -2.60
N ASP A 239 2.44 -3.03 -2.68
CA ASP A 239 3.58 -2.11 -2.79
C ASP A 239 4.72 -2.43 -1.80
N THR A 240 4.39 -2.79 -0.56
CA THR A 240 5.36 -3.15 0.47
C THR A 240 6.04 -4.49 0.17
N ALA A 241 5.33 -5.46 -0.42
CA ALA A 241 5.93 -6.71 -0.85
C ALA A 241 6.96 -6.46 -1.97
N SER A 242 6.62 -5.62 -2.95
CA SER A 242 7.57 -5.19 -3.99
C SER A 242 8.75 -4.41 -3.40
N ALA A 243 8.51 -3.49 -2.47
CA ALA A 243 9.57 -2.72 -1.82
C ALA A 243 10.54 -3.59 -1.04
N VAL A 244 10.03 -4.58 -0.27
CA VAL A 244 10.86 -5.52 0.49
C VAL A 244 11.66 -6.43 -0.45
N ALA A 245 11.04 -6.93 -1.53
CA ALA A 245 11.72 -7.77 -2.52
C ALA A 245 12.90 -7.05 -3.22
N ALA A 246 12.82 -5.72 -3.35
CA ALA A 246 13.89 -4.90 -3.93
C ALA A 246 15.05 -4.61 -2.96
N VAL A 247 14.90 -4.87 -1.66
CA VAL A 247 15.99 -4.68 -0.70
C VAL A 247 17.01 -5.80 -0.90
N PRO A 248 18.32 -5.49 -1.05
CA PRO A 248 19.39 -6.49 -1.05
C PRO A 248 19.63 -7.01 0.39
N MET A 249 18.56 -7.54 0.99
CA MET A 249 18.51 -7.97 2.37
C MET A 249 19.13 -9.36 2.51
N ARG A 250 19.79 -9.58 3.65
CA ARG A 250 20.09 -10.92 4.15
C ARG A 250 19.05 -11.27 5.22
N PRO A 251 18.01 -12.06 4.92
CA PRO A 251 16.86 -12.25 5.81
C PRO A 251 17.25 -12.74 7.21
N ASP A 252 18.36 -13.47 7.34
CA ASP A 252 18.88 -14.00 8.60
C ASP A 252 19.47 -12.93 9.54
N ARG A 253 19.78 -11.73 9.04
CA ARG A 253 20.57 -10.71 9.78
C ARG A 253 20.08 -9.28 9.56
N SER A 254 18.90 -9.09 9.02
CA SER A 254 18.42 -7.78 8.61
C SER A 254 16.95 -7.60 8.96
N ALA A 255 16.62 -6.38 9.34
CA ALA A 255 15.26 -5.88 9.41
C ALA A 255 15.14 -4.74 8.40
N TYR A 256 13.93 -4.51 7.90
CA TYR A 256 13.63 -3.40 7.01
C TYR A 256 12.75 -2.37 7.71
N ILE A 257 12.87 -1.13 7.24
CA ILE A 257 11.94 -0.06 7.52
C ILE A 257 11.49 0.55 6.19
N SER A 258 10.24 0.29 5.80
CA SER A 258 9.60 1.01 4.69
C SER A 258 8.99 2.28 5.25
N CYS A 259 9.52 3.43 4.87
CA CYS A 259 9.13 4.73 5.41
C CYS A 259 8.47 5.59 4.34
N GLY A 260 7.14 5.58 4.32
CA GLY A 260 6.31 6.47 3.50
C GLY A 260 5.28 7.18 4.36
N THR A 261 4.07 7.36 3.80
CA THR A 261 2.91 7.80 4.59
C THR A 261 2.69 6.91 5.81
N TRP A 262 2.82 5.60 5.63
CA TRP A 262 2.94 4.60 6.68
C TRP A 262 4.40 4.24 6.92
N GLY A 263 4.75 3.92 8.16
CA GLY A 263 6.01 3.25 8.48
C GLY A 263 5.74 1.77 8.69
N LEU A 264 6.56 0.90 8.11
CA LEU A 264 6.44 -0.54 8.27
C LEU A 264 7.81 -1.06 8.70
N VAL A 265 7.88 -1.61 9.91
CA VAL A 265 9.12 -2.18 10.45
C VAL A 265 8.94 -3.67 10.60
N GLY A 266 9.84 -4.46 10.00
CA GLY A 266 9.69 -5.91 9.97
C GLY A 266 10.94 -6.67 9.56
N VAL A 267 10.78 -7.98 9.51
CA VAL A 267 11.77 -8.97 9.07
C VAL A 267 11.10 -9.96 8.12
N GLU A 268 11.89 -10.64 7.29
CA GLU A 268 11.41 -11.76 6.49
C GLU A 268 11.66 -13.10 7.20
N LEU A 269 10.62 -13.90 7.31
CA LEU A 269 10.64 -15.21 7.95
C LEU A 269 10.24 -16.31 6.94
N PRO A 270 10.69 -17.55 7.14
CA PRO A 270 10.24 -18.69 6.32
C PRO A 270 8.83 -19.18 6.69
N ALA A 271 8.29 -18.76 7.83
CA ALA A 271 6.98 -19.20 8.34
C ALA A 271 6.36 -18.11 9.23
N PRO A 272 5.02 -18.07 9.35
CA PRO A 272 4.33 -17.07 10.16
C PRO A 272 4.50 -17.32 11.66
N VAL A 273 4.53 -16.23 12.45
CA VAL A 273 4.57 -16.23 13.91
C VAL A 273 3.19 -15.85 14.45
N VAL A 274 2.46 -16.86 14.92
CA VAL A 274 1.05 -16.70 15.34
C VAL A 274 0.90 -17.10 16.81
N THR A 275 1.58 -16.37 17.68
CA THR A 275 1.50 -16.53 19.15
C THR A 275 0.64 -15.44 19.79
N ASP A 276 0.28 -15.61 21.06
CA ASP A 276 -0.46 -14.58 21.81
C ASP A 276 0.38 -13.32 22.05
N GLU A 277 1.71 -13.44 22.15
CA GLU A 277 2.62 -12.29 22.23
C GLU A 277 2.62 -11.49 20.91
N SER A 278 2.71 -12.20 19.77
CA SER A 278 2.64 -11.59 18.44
C SER A 278 1.31 -10.84 18.23
N ARG A 279 0.20 -11.49 18.61
CA ARG A 279 -1.14 -10.89 18.60
C ARG A 279 -1.23 -9.66 19.48
N SER A 280 -0.79 -9.76 20.73
CA SER A 280 -0.90 -8.68 21.72
C SER A 280 -0.03 -7.48 21.34
N ALA A 281 1.09 -7.70 20.65
CA ALA A 281 1.93 -6.65 20.10
C ALA A 281 1.45 -6.12 18.72
N ASN A 282 0.35 -6.67 18.20
CA ASN A 282 -0.27 -6.34 16.91
C ASN A 282 0.68 -6.50 15.71
N PHE A 283 1.51 -7.55 15.69
CA PHE A 283 2.29 -7.90 14.52
C PHE A 283 1.43 -8.63 13.48
N THR A 284 1.74 -8.39 12.21
CA THR A 284 1.12 -9.03 11.06
C THR A 284 2.08 -10.00 10.38
N ASN A 285 1.51 -11.03 9.75
CA ASN A 285 2.20 -12.03 8.95
C ASN A 285 1.73 -11.94 7.50
N GLU A 286 2.16 -10.91 6.79
CA GLU A 286 1.78 -10.77 5.37
C GLU A 286 2.69 -11.62 4.49
N ILE A 287 2.18 -12.09 3.36
CA ILE A 287 2.98 -12.85 2.40
C ILE A 287 3.88 -11.90 1.60
N GLY A 288 5.12 -12.31 1.40
CA GLY A 288 6.14 -11.68 0.54
C GLY A 288 6.38 -12.47 -0.73
N VAL A 289 7.29 -11.98 -1.56
CA VAL A 289 7.70 -12.66 -2.79
C VAL A 289 8.46 -13.96 -2.45
N GLU A 290 8.40 -14.96 -3.33
CA GLU A 290 8.99 -16.30 -3.11
C GLU A 290 8.47 -17.05 -1.88
N GLY A 291 7.22 -16.79 -1.47
CA GLY A 291 6.57 -17.50 -0.35
C GLY A 291 7.15 -17.17 1.02
N ARG A 292 7.94 -16.09 1.14
CA ARG A 292 8.40 -15.56 2.43
C ARG A 292 7.24 -14.94 3.21
N VAL A 293 7.40 -14.83 4.53
CA VAL A 293 6.48 -14.08 5.40
C VAL A 293 7.15 -12.78 5.82
N ARG A 294 6.49 -11.66 5.51
CA ARG A 294 6.83 -10.33 6.00
C ARG A 294 6.21 -10.15 7.38
N PHE A 295 6.97 -10.50 8.41
CA PHE A 295 6.58 -10.33 9.80
C PHE A 295 6.88 -8.91 10.24
N LEU A 296 5.84 -8.09 10.35
CA LEU A 296 5.99 -6.65 10.50
C LEU A 296 4.94 -6.04 11.41
N ARG A 297 5.14 -4.77 11.77
CA ARG A 297 4.13 -3.96 12.43
C ARG A 297 4.00 -2.61 11.74
N ASN A 298 2.77 -2.14 11.62
CA ASN A 298 2.51 -0.78 11.18
C ASN A 298 2.87 0.20 12.31
N VAL A 299 3.71 1.17 11.95
CA VAL A 299 4.04 2.33 12.77
C VAL A 299 3.62 3.60 12.04
N MET A 300 3.42 4.67 12.80
CA MET A 300 3.14 5.97 12.18
C MET A 300 4.37 6.41 11.38
N GLY A 301 4.19 6.55 10.07
CA GLY A 301 5.22 7.07 9.16
C GLY A 301 5.27 8.59 9.17
N THR A 302 5.53 9.20 8.01
CA THR A 302 5.58 10.66 7.90
C THR A 302 4.19 11.31 7.80
N TRP A 303 3.10 10.56 7.96
CA TRP A 303 1.73 11.10 7.81
C TRP A 303 1.46 12.32 8.67
N LEU A 304 1.82 12.29 9.97
CA LEU A 304 1.63 13.43 10.87
C LEU A 304 2.38 14.66 10.39
N LEU A 305 3.59 14.48 9.86
CA LEU A 305 4.36 15.56 9.25
C LEU A 305 3.67 16.07 7.98
N SER A 306 3.23 15.18 7.09
CA SER A 306 2.56 15.54 5.84
C SER A 306 1.26 16.32 6.08
N GLU A 307 0.42 15.89 7.02
CA GLU A 307 -0.81 16.62 7.36
C GLU A 307 -0.53 17.94 8.08
N THR A 308 0.52 18.00 8.91
CA THR A 308 0.97 19.27 9.50
C THR A 308 1.38 20.25 8.40
N VAL A 309 2.17 19.80 7.42
CA VAL A 309 2.57 20.65 6.28
C VAL A 309 1.35 21.09 5.47
N ARG A 310 0.43 20.18 5.12
CA ARG A 310 -0.80 20.52 4.39
C ARG A 310 -1.66 21.54 5.13
N GLN A 311 -1.79 21.42 6.46
CA GLN A 311 -2.55 22.38 7.24
C GLN A 311 -1.87 23.76 7.24
N TYR A 312 -0.54 23.82 7.36
CA TYR A 312 0.21 25.08 7.28
C TYR A 312 0.04 25.76 5.91
N GLU A 313 0.06 24.98 4.83
CA GLU A 313 -0.18 25.48 3.47
C GLU A 313 -1.62 26.03 3.33
N ARG A 314 -2.63 25.34 3.87
CA ARG A 314 -4.03 25.84 3.91
C ARG A 314 -4.16 27.13 4.71
N ASP A 315 -3.39 27.28 5.78
CA ASP A 315 -3.36 28.48 6.63
C ASP A 315 -2.53 29.63 6.01
N GLY A 316 -1.99 29.46 4.80
CA GLY A 316 -1.18 30.45 4.10
C GLY A 316 0.21 30.68 4.72
N ARG A 317 0.69 29.75 5.55
CA ARG A 317 2.02 29.80 6.16
C ARG A 317 3.06 29.26 5.17
N PRO A 318 4.30 29.77 5.19
CA PRO A 318 5.34 29.29 4.29
C PRO A 318 5.60 27.79 4.52
N PRO A 319 5.85 27.01 3.45
CA PRO A 319 6.04 25.57 3.57
C PRO A 319 7.24 25.26 4.46
N ILE A 320 7.04 24.36 5.42
CA ILE A 320 8.12 23.84 6.26
C ILE A 320 8.97 22.93 5.37
N SER A 321 10.02 23.47 4.76
CA SER A 321 10.99 22.64 4.04
C SER A 321 11.63 21.64 5.01
N PRO A 322 11.61 20.32 4.74
CA PRO A 322 12.25 19.32 5.59
C PRO A 322 13.76 19.52 5.77
N CYS A 323 14.37 20.39 4.95
CA CYS A 323 15.79 20.74 5.00
C CYS A 323 16.12 21.89 5.98
N CYS A 324 15.13 22.60 6.51
CA CYS A 324 15.34 23.74 7.40
C CYS A 324 15.46 23.32 8.88
N SER A 325 16.50 22.55 9.23
CA SER A 325 17.10 22.61 10.58
C SER A 325 18.48 21.97 10.74
N ILE A 326 19.03 21.24 9.75
CA ILE A 326 20.44 20.82 9.80
C ILE A 326 21.29 21.86 9.06
N ARG A 327 21.56 22.99 9.73
CA ARG A 327 22.77 23.74 9.41
C ARG A 327 23.93 22.86 9.89
N PRO A 328 24.85 22.39 9.04
CA PRO A 328 26.10 21.82 9.55
C PRO A 328 26.73 22.88 10.47
N PRO A 329 27.22 22.52 11.67
CA PRO A 329 27.92 23.48 12.50
C PRO A 329 29.02 24.11 11.65
N ARG A 330 28.99 25.45 11.55
CA ARG A 330 30.07 26.21 10.92
C ARG A 330 31.39 25.64 11.45
N ARG A 331 32.27 25.22 10.53
CA ARG A 331 33.61 24.68 10.84
C ARG A 331 34.16 25.35 12.11
N PRO A 332 34.48 24.62 13.19
CA PRO A 332 35.11 25.24 14.33
C PRO A 332 36.43 25.86 13.85
N ARG A 333 36.64 27.14 14.16
CA ARG A 333 37.95 27.78 13.99
C ARG A 333 38.98 26.95 14.77
N PRO A 334 40.22 26.80 14.26
CA PRO A 334 41.21 25.97 14.93
C PRO A 334 41.45 26.50 16.35
N TRP A 335 41.36 25.61 17.32
CA TRP A 335 41.60 25.89 18.72
C TRP A 335 43.04 26.41 18.89
N ARG A 336 43.20 27.67 19.29
CA ARG A 336 44.45 28.14 19.87
C ARG A 336 44.47 27.70 21.33
N CYS A 337 45.43 26.83 21.66
CA CYS A 337 45.79 26.56 23.05
C CYS A 337 46.49 27.79 23.64
N SER A 338 45.93 28.33 24.72
CA SER A 338 46.67 29.10 25.72
C SER A 338 46.26 28.58 27.10
N THR A 339 47.28 28.21 27.87
CA THR A 339 47.30 27.58 29.20
C THR A 339 46.60 28.40 30.31
N PRO A 340 46.37 27.80 31.50
CA PRO A 340 45.17 28.00 32.30
C PRO A 340 45.32 29.02 33.43
N THR A 341 44.26 29.77 33.73
CA THR A 341 44.01 30.31 35.06
C THR A 341 42.54 30.67 35.25
N THR A 342 41.96 30.13 36.34
CA THR A 342 40.79 30.61 37.10
C THR A 342 39.38 30.62 36.47
N ARG A 343 38.50 29.81 37.10
CA ARG A 343 37.02 29.79 37.18
C ARG A 343 36.23 30.83 36.35
N ALA A 344 35.29 30.34 35.53
CA ALA A 344 34.01 31.03 35.31
C ALA A 344 32.88 30.05 34.92
N SER A 345 31.72 30.26 35.52
CA SER A 345 30.48 29.46 35.46
C SER A 345 29.70 29.61 34.15
N CYS A 346 29.07 28.54 33.67
CA CYS A 346 28.04 28.60 32.62
C CYS A 346 26.64 28.75 33.24
N ARG A 347 25.84 29.69 32.72
CA ARG A 347 24.37 29.68 32.80
C ARG A 347 23.80 29.74 31.38
N PRO A 348 22.74 28.99 31.04
CA PRO A 348 22.00 29.16 29.80
C PRO A 348 20.97 30.29 29.93
N GLU A 349 20.89 31.16 28.93
CA GLU A 349 19.82 32.13 28.75
C GLU A 349 18.50 31.42 28.39
N THR A 350 17.44 31.89 29.02
CA THR A 350 16.06 31.42 28.96
C THR A 350 15.34 31.86 27.68
N CYS A 351 14.59 30.95 27.05
CA CYS A 351 13.61 31.25 26.01
C CYS A 351 12.20 31.42 26.66
N PRO A 352 11.35 32.38 26.25
CA PRO A 352 10.09 32.67 26.95
C PRO A 352 8.97 31.66 26.66
N PRO A 353 8.00 31.48 27.57
CA PRO A 353 6.96 30.45 27.46
C PRO A 353 5.77 30.94 26.62
N GLY A 354 5.50 30.25 25.51
CA GLY A 354 4.27 30.38 24.73
C GLY A 354 3.28 29.27 25.09
N SER A 355 2.05 29.67 25.42
CA SER A 355 0.94 28.84 25.89
C SER A 355 0.40 27.88 24.83
N HIS A 356 0.40 26.58 25.10
CA HIS A 356 -0.56 25.63 24.51
C HIS A 356 -1.03 24.65 25.57
N ARG A 357 -2.28 24.84 26.03
CA ARG A 357 -3.04 23.84 26.76
C ARG A 357 -3.67 22.87 25.75
N GLY A 358 -3.50 21.58 26.02
CA GLY A 358 -4.51 20.55 25.83
C GLY A 358 -4.78 20.05 24.41
N ILE A 359 -4.03 19.03 23.98
CA ILE A 359 -4.60 17.86 23.29
C ILE A 359 -3.88 16.65 23.88
N ALA A 360 -4.47 16.10 24.94
CA ALA A 360 -4.17 14.77 25.42
C ALA A 360 -5.45 13.95 25.26
N ASN A 361 -5.29 12.70 24.84
CA ASN A 361 -6.29 11.65 24.66
C ASN A 361 -7.01 11.60 23.30
N ALA A 362 -6.34 10.95 22.36
CA ALA A 362 -6.94 9.97 21.45
C ALA A 362 -5.79 9.11 20.87
N VAL A 363 -5.56 7.94 21.48
CA VAL A 363 -4.73 6.86 20.94
C VAL A 363 -5.53 5.58 21.07
#